data_AF-A0A524MUX5-F1
#
_entry.id   AF-A0A524MUX5-F1
#
_cell.length_a   1.000
_cell.length_b   1.000
_cell.length_c   1.000
_cell.angle_alpha   90.00
_cell.angle_beta   90.00
_cell.angle_gamma   90.00
#
_symmetry.space_group_name_H-M   'P 1'
#
loop_
_entity.id
_entity.type
_entity.pdbx_description
1 polymer ?
#
loop_
_entity_poly.entity_id
_entity_poly.type
_entity_poly.pdbx_seq_one_letter_code
_entity_poly.pdbx_strand_id
1 'polypeptide(L)'
;MTETSDEQHAVDTPSADGPAPERRAPDGSAPAASAPPTAPEVVDLDVVERDLSAVEVALNRLADGTYWNDEVTGQPIPEHVLVHDPLARRA
;
A
#
# COMPACT_ATOMS: atom_id res chain seq x y z
N MET A 1 -22.53 -33.47 -50.02
CA MET A 1 -21.93 -34.80 -49.79
C MET A 1 -20.97 -34.61 -48.63
N THR A 2 -21.39 -35.08 -47.44
CA THR A 2 -20.68 -35.23 -46.14
C THR A 2 -20.01 -33.97 -45.55
N GLU A 3 -20.65 -33.22 -44.66
CA GLU A 3 -20.70 -33.44 -43.18
C GLU A 3 -19.32 -33.70 -42.57
N THR A 4 -18.77 -32.68 -41.89
CA THR A 4 -17.63 -32.84 -40.97
C THR A 4 -18.21 -32.90 -39.56
N SER A 5 -18.02 -34.05 -38.91
CA SER A 5 -18.26 -34.36 -37.50
C SER A 5 -17.72 -33.26 -36.58
N ASP A 6 -18.48 -32.86 -35.55
CA ASP A 6 -18.46 -33.43 -34.20
C ASP A 6 -17.03 -33.63 -33.69
N GLU A 7 -16.56 -32.70 -32.87
CA GLU A 7 -15.96 -33.11 -31.60
C GLU A 7 -16.12 -31.97 -30.59
N GLN A 8 -17.05 -32.19 -29.68
CA GLN A 8 -17.11 -31.45 -28.43
C GLN A 8 -15.88 -31.81 -27.59
N HIS A 9 -14.99 -30.86 -27.36
CA HIS A 9 -14.03 -30.98 -26.26
C HIS A 9 -14.34 -29.93 -25.20
N ALA A 10 -14.95 -30.46 -24.15
CA ALA A 10 -15.28 -29.91 -22.86
C ALA A 10 -14.41 -28.73 -22.41
N VAL A 11 -15.10 -27.71 -21.90
CA VAL A 11 -14.55 -26.77 -20.93
C VAL A 11 -14.02 -27.56 -19.72
N ASP A 12 -12.72 -27.82 -19.69
CA ASP A 12 -12.04 -28.34 -18.50
C ASP A 12 -11.95 -27.19 -17.48
N THR A 13 -13.02 -26.98 -16.73
CA THR A 13 -12.95 -26.26 -15.46
C THR A 13 -12.19 -27.16 -14.49
N PRO A 14 -11.00 -26.76 -14.00
CA PRO A 14 -10.41 -27.46 -12.88
C PRO A 14 -11.34 -27.29 -11.68
N SER A 15 -11.99 -28.40 -11.32
CA SER A 15 -12.71 -28.59 -10.08
C SER A 15 -11.70 -28.48 -8.94
N ALA A 16 -11.47 -27.26 -8.46
CA ALA A 16 -10.77 -27.01 -7.21
C ALA A 16 -11.71 -27.31 -6.05
N ASP A 17 -12.14 -28.57 -5.94
CA ASP A 17 -12.73 -29.13 -4.72
C ASP A 17 -11.57 -29.46 -3.76
N GLY A 18 -10.96 -28.42 -3.23
CA GLY A 18 -10.11 -28.49 -2.06
C GLY A 18 -10.88 -27.87 -0.89
N PRO A 19 -10.82 -28.41 0.33
CA PRO A 19 -11.43 -27.73 1.47
C PRO A 19 -10.87 -26.31 1.51
N ALA A 20 -11.76 -25.32 1.50
CA ALA A 20 -11.38 -23.94 1.71
C ALA A 20 -10.41 -23.89 2.91
N PRO A 21 -9.27 -23.19 2.83
CA PRO A 21 -8.51 -22.95 4.03
C PRO A 21 -9.46 -22.18 4.95
N GLU A 22 -9.94 -22.87 5.99
CA GLU A 22 -10.59 -22.24 7.11
C GLU A 22 -9.63 -21.15 7.56
N ARG A 23 -9.98 -19.90 7.23
CA ARG A 23 -9.29 -18.75 7.79
C ARG A 23 -9.51 -18.87 9.28
N ARG A 24 -8.55 -19.47 9.97
CA ARG A 24 -8.50 -19.48 11.42
C ARG A 24 -8.52 -18.02 11.81
N ALA A 25 -9.67 -17.55 12.29
CA ALA A 25 -9.76 -16.25 12.91
C ALA A 25 -8.65 -16.20 13.95
N PRO A 26 -7.80 -15.15 13.96
CA PRO A 26 -6.92 -15.00 15.10
C PRO A 26 -7.82 -14.89 16.32
N ASP A 27 -7.74 -15.88 17.21
CA ASP A 27 -8.14 -15.77 18.61
C ASP A 27 -7.14 -14.80 19.28
N GLY A 28 -7.14 -13.57 18.78
CA GLY A 28 -6.47 -12.44 19.38
C GLY A 28 -7.47 -11.90 20.35
N SER A 29 -7.31 -12.25 21.62
CA SER A 29 -7.88 -11.52 22.75
C SER A 29 -7.85 -10.03 22.42
N ALA A 30 -9.00 -9.46 22.04
CA ALA A 30 -9.09 -8.03 21.77
C ALA A 30 -8.55 -7.33 23.03
N PRO A 31 -7.57 -6.42 22.92
CA PRO A 31 -7.14 -5.68 24.10
C PRO A 31 -8.40 -4.99 24.64
N ALA A 32 -8.69 -5.25 25.92
CA ALA A 32 -9.81 -4.66 26.63
C ALA A 32 -9.86 -3.16 26.31
N ALA A 33 -10.96 -2.73 25.69
CA ALA A 33 -11.24 -1.33 25.50
C ALA A 33 -11.28 -0.65 26.87
N SER A 34 -10.23 0.07 27.25
CA SER A 34 -10.26 1.00 28.39
C SER A 34 -9.07 1.96 28.36
N ALA A 35 -9.30 3.11 27.72
CA ALA A 35 -9.18 4.39 28.39
C ALA A 35 -10.24 5.34 27.80
N PRO A 36 -10.96 6.15 28.60
CA PRO A 36 -11.74 7.25 28.07
C PRO A 36 -10.81 8.21 27.31
N PRO A 37 -11.29 8.93 26.27
CA PRO A 37 -10.47 9.96 25.65
C PRO A 37 -10.13 10.99 26.73
N THR A 38 -8.84 11.03 27.12
CA THR A 38 -8.24 12.20 27.75
C THR A 38 -8.59 13.42 26.89
N ALA A 39 -8.86 14.54 27.57
CA ALA A 39 -9.33 15.82 27.01
C ALA A 39 -8.83 16.10 25.57
N PRO A 40 -9.66 16.73 24.71
CA PRO A 40 -9.33 16.87 23.29
C PRO A 40 -7.94 17.50 23.14
N GLU A 41 -6.99 16.68 22.67
CA GLU A 41 -5.72 17.17 22.22
C GLU A 41 -6.03 18.13 21.07
N VAL A 42 -5.75 19.42 21.27
CA VAL A 42 -6.03 20.43 20.25
C VAL A 42 -5.08 20.12 19.10
N VAL A 43 -5.63 19.52 18.04
CA VAL A 43 -4.88 19.20 16.83
C VAL A 43 -4.49 20.50 16.16
N ASP A 44 -3.19 20.70 16.00
CA ASP A 44 -2.64 21.82 15.23
C ASP A 44 -2.84 21.53 13.73
N LEU A 45 -3.88 22.13 13.15
CA LEU A 45 -4.24 21.91 11.76
C LEU A 45 -3.20 22.49 10.79
N ASP A 46 -2.45 23.52 11.17
CA ASP A 46 -1.41 24.10 10.33
C ASP A 46 -0.24 23.10 10.15
N VAL A 47 0.09 22.36 11.22
CA VAL A 47 1.08 21.27 11.15
C VAL A 47 0.58 20.16 10.24
N VAL A 48 -0.68 19.73 10.40
CA VAL A 48 -1.28 18.69 9.56
C VAL A 48 -1.30 19.10 8.09
N GLU A 49 -1.68 20.34 7.78
CA GLU A 49 -1.69 20.84 6.40
C GLU A 49 -0.28 20.80 5.79
N ARG A 50 0.72 21.24 6.54
CA ARG A 50 2.12 21.21 6.09
C ARG A 50 2.61 19.79 5.81
N ASP A 51 2.29 18.84 6.68
CA ASP A 51 2.69 17.44 6.52
C ASP A 51 2.02 16.83 5.28
N LEU A 52 0.73 17.08 5.09
CA LEU A 52 0.01 16.59 3.91
C LEU A 52 0.54 17.21 2.61
N SER A 53 0.88 18.50 2.63
CA SER A 53 1.52 19.16 1.49
C SER A 53 2.89 18.53 1.16
N ALA A 54 3.68 18.19 2.18
CA ALA A 54 4.95 17.51 1.97
C ALA A 54 4.77 16.11 1.36
N VAL A 55 3.75 15.36 1.78
CA VAL A 55 3.38 14.07 1.18
C VAL A 55 2.98 14.23 -0.28
N GLU A 56 2.13 15.21 -0.62
CA GLU A 56 1.71 15.46 -1.99
C GLU A 56 2.91 15.73 -2.92
N VAL A 57 3.85 16.55 -2.47
CA VAL A 57 5.08 16.81 -3.24
C VAL A 57 5.91 15.54 -3.45
N ALA A 58 6.05 14.70 -2.42
CA ALA A 58 6.78 13.43 -2.52
C ALA A 58 6.10 12.47 -3.52
N LEU A 59 4.76 12.38 -3.50
CA LEU A 59 4.00 11.58 -4.45
C LEU A 59 4.12 12.09 -5.88
N ASN A 60 4.12 13.41 -6.08
CA ASN A 60 4.34 13.99 -7.41
C ASN A 60 5.74 13.63 -7.94
N ARG A 61 6.78 13.76 -7.10
CA ARG A 61 8.15 13.33 -7.49
C ARG A 61 8.22 11.85 -7.82
N LEU A 62 7.46 11.01 -7.11
CA LEU A 62 7.40 9.57 -7.38
C LEU A 62 6.75 9.30 -8.74
N ALA A 63 5.66 10.00 -9.05
CA ALA A 63 5.02 9.93 -10.37
C ALA A 63 5.95 10.43 -11.49
N ASP A 64 6.72 11.48 -11.24
CA ASP A 64 7.69 12.06 -12.17
C ASP A 64 8.99 11.23 -12.29
N GLY A 65 9.17 10.18 -11.48
CA GLY A 65 10.38 9.36 -11.46
C GLY A 65 11.62 10.07 -10.90
N THR A 66 11.43 11.12 -10.09
CA THR A 66 12.50 11.93 -9.49
C THR A 66 12.57 11.81 -7.97
N TYR A 67 11.71 10.99 -7.35
CA TYR A 67 11.60 10.82 -5.90
C TYR A 67 12.92 10.45 -5.20
N TRP A 68 13.70 9.55 -5.79
CA TRP A 68 14.97 9.09 -5.23
C TRP A 68 16.14 10.02 -5.57
N ASN A 69 15.94 11.13 -6.27
CA ASN A 69 17.01 12.07 -6.60
C ASN A 69 16.99 13.27 -5.64
N ASP A 70 18.16 13.62 -5.14
CA ASP A 70 18.40 14.85 -4.40
C ASP A 70 18.10 16.05 -5.30
N GLU A 71 17.24 16.95 -4.84
CA GLU A 71 16.73 18.07 -5.65
C GLU A 71 17.79 19.14 -5.97
N VAL A 72 18.90 19.16 -5.22
CA VAL A 72 19.98 20.15 -5.39
C VAL A 72 21.12 19.57 -6.24
N THR A 73 21.53 18.35 -5.94
CA THR A 73 22.70 17.72 -6.57
C THR A 73 22.33 16.80 -7.73
N GLY A 74 21.06 16.36 -7.81
CA GLY A 74 20.59 15.36 -8.77
C GLY A 74 21.13 13.94 -8.50
N GLN A 75 21.91 13.73 -7.43
CA GLN A 75 22.42 12.42 -7.06
C GLN A 75 21.34 11.58 -6.37
N PRO A 76 21.41 10.25 -6.43
CA PRO A 76 20.48 9.41 -5.72
C PRO A 76 20.57 9.60 -4.20
N ILE A 77 19.43 9.77 -3.54
CA ILE A 77 19.28 9.78 -2.09
C ILE A 77 19.49 8.34 -1.58
N PRO A 78 20.34 8.12 -0.55
CA PRO A 78 20.56 6.79 0.00
C PRO A 78 19.26 6.16 0.52
N GLU A 79 19.08 4.86 0.27
CA GLU A 79 17.87 4.13 0.69
C GLU A 79 17.59 4.25 2.19
N HIS A 80 18.64 4.17 3.04
CA HIS A 80 18.47 4.29 4.48
C HIS A 80 17.88 5.65 4.90
N VAL A 81 18.18 6.73 4.17
CA VAL A 81 17.60 8.06 4.44
C VAL A 81 16.10 8.02 4.16
N LEU A 82 15.68 7.47 3.02
CA LEU A 82 14.27 7.37 2.65
C LEU A 82 13.48 6.40 3.52
N VAL A 83 14.12 5.35 4.05
CA VAL A 83 13.49 4.44 5.03
C VAL A 83 13.21 5.15 6.35
N HIS A 84 14.09 6.04 6.79
CA HIS A 84 13.93 6.80 8.03
C HIS A 84 13.05 8.05 7.86
N ASP A 85 13.15 8.72 6.72
CA ASP A 85 12.39 9.90 6.34
C ASP A 85 11.95 9.78 4.86
N PRO A 86 10.74 9.23 4.61
CA PRO A 86 10.22 9.07 3.26
C PRO A 86 9.96 10.38 2.52
N LEU A 87 9.96 11.52 3.23
CA LEU A 87 9.74 12.85 2.64
C LEU A 87 11.06 13.59 2.38
N ALA A 88 12.21 12.93 2.61
CA ALA A 88 13.51 13.50 2.36
C ALA A 88 13.66 13.95 0.89
N ARG A 89 14.26 15.12 0.73
CA ARG A 89 14.55 15.75 -0.57
C ARG A 89 16.03 15.78 -0.88
N ARG A 90 16.86 15.36 0.08
CA ARG A 90 18.31 15.46 0.07
C ARG A 90 18.94 14.26 0.77
N ALA A 91 20.16 13.95 0.37
CA ALA A 91 21.00 12.90 0.97
C ALA A 91 21.64 13.35 2.29
#